data_AF-A0A924R8I0-F1
#
_entry.id   AF-A0A924R8I0-F1
#
_cell.length_a   1.000
_cell.length_b   1.000
_cell.length_c   1.000
_cell.angle_alpha   90.00
_cell.angle_beta   90.00
_cell.angle_gamma   90.00
#
_symmetry.space_group_name_H-M   'P 1'
#
loop_
_entity.id
_entity.type
_entity.pdbx_description
1 polymer ?
#
loop_
_entity_poly.entity_id
_entity_poly.type
_entity_poly.pdbx_seq_one_letter_code
_entity_poly.pdbx_strand_id
1 'polypeptide(L)'
;MCRRFCIYILLLFISSSCDNHEPNFRALAAEIAIIECRAEKLKDHRFALADKMRFKQDTILEKSKDTMELHNQLVEMEKEKQVLLTQSLQLADTIKQKMEFLMTNYLTNKKRENEFNQFLKEEIKKNKDN
;
A
#
# COMPACT_ATOMS: atom_id res chain seq x y z
N MET A 1 -34.09 -2.98 55.17
CA MET A 1 -34.06 -3.06 53.69
C MET A 1 -33.00 -2.09 53.12
N CYS A 2 -31.72 -2.21 53.51
CA CYS A 2 -30.67 -1.26 53.07
C CYS A 2 -29.44 -1.95 52.42
N ARG A 3 -29.49 -3.28 52.23
CA ARG A 3 -28.33 -4.07 51.77
C ARG A 3 -28.38 -4.43 50.28
N ARG A 4 -29.51 -4.19 49.61
CA ARG A 4 -29.71 -4.49 48.17
C ARG A 4 -29.51 -3.29 47.25
N PHE A 5 -29.49 -2.06 47.78
CA PHE A 5 -29.29 -0.84 46.98
C PHE A 5 -27.82 -0.57 46.64
N CYS A 6 -26.86 -1.01 47.47
CA CYS A 6 -25.44 -0.74 47.23
C CYS A 6 -24.84 -1.56 46.06
N ILE A 7 -25.47 -2.66 45.64
CA ILE A 7 -24.96 -3.52 44.56
C ILE A 7 -25.22 -2.86 43.18
N TYR A 8 -26.32 -2.11 43.03
CA TYR A 8 -26.65 -1.47 41.76
C TYR A 8 -25.80 -0.23 41.46
N ILE A 9 -25.30 0.47 42.48
CA ILE A 9 -24.41 1.63 42.29
C ILE A 9 -23.00 1.19 41.89
N LEU A 10 -22.54 0.00 42.33
CA LEU A 10 -21.22 -0.52 41.98
C LEU A 10 -21.13 -1.07 40.55
N LEU A 11 -22.26 -1.48 39.95
CA LEU A 11 -22.32 -1.98 38.57
C LEU A 11 -22.37 -0.87 37.50
N LEU A 12 -22.61 0.39 37.88
CA LEU A 12 -22.65 1.52 36.95
C LEU A 12 -21.28 2.18 36.70
N PHE A 13 -20.25 1.86 37.49
CA PHE A 13 -18.90 2.43 37.34
C PHE A 13 -17.96 1.63 36.43
N ILE A 14 -18.39 0.48 35.89
CA ILE A 14 -17.55 -0.37 35.03
C ILE A 14 -17.72 -0.02 33.52
N SER A 15 -18.67 0.85 33.17
CA SER A 15 -19.08 1.06 31.76
C SER A 15 -18.34 2.15 30.99
N SER A 16 -17.24 2.71 31.51
CA SER A 16 -16.56 3.82 30.81
C SER A 16 -15.04 3.77 30.91
N SER A 17 -14.46 2.65 30.49
CA SER A 17 -13.14 2.68 29.85
C SER A 17 -13.35 2.56 28.35
N CYS A 18 -13.88 3.62 27.73
CA CYS A 18 -13.57 3.88 26.33
C CYS A 18 -12.09 4.17 26.29
N ASP A 19 -11.30 3.16 25.94
CA ASP A 19 -9.90 3.30 25.58
C ASP A 19 -9.87 4.17 24.31
N ASN A 20 -9.94 5.49 24.50
CA ASN A 20 -9.80 6.49 23.46
C ASN A 20 -8.32 6.56 23.07
N HIS A 21 -7.80 5.46 22.52
CA HIS A 21 -6.51 5.47 21.86
C HIS A 21 -6.70 6.25 20.55
N GLU A 22 -6.33 7.53 20.58
CA GLU A 22 -6.33 8.34 19.37
C GLU A 22 -5.44 7.67 18.31
N PRO A 23 -5.89 7.59 17.05
CA PRO A 23 -5.08 7.02 16.00
C PRO A 23 -3.79 7.81 15.83
N ASN A 24 -2.65 7.11 15.81
CA ASN A 24 -1.38 7.71 15.44
C ASN A 24 -1.35 7.92 13.92
N PHE A 25 -1.95 9.02 13.46
CA PHE A 25 -2.03 9.35 12.04
C PHE A 25 -0.67 9.50 11.37
N ARG A 26 0.35 9.94 12.10
CA ARG A 26 1.72 10.03 11.58
C ARG A 26 2.28 8.65 11.23
N ALA A 27 2.12 7.66 12.12
CA ALA A 27 2.56 6.30 11.85
C ALA A 27 1.78 5.65 10.69
N LEU A 28 0.46 5.84 10.65
CA LEU A 28 -0.39 5.34 9.57
C LEU A 28 -0.03 6.00 8.22
N ALA A 29 0.19 7.31 8.20
CA ALA A 29 0.62 8.04 7.01
C ALA A 29 1.99 7.59 6.51
N ALA A 30 2.94 7.36 7.41
CA ALA A 30 4.27 6.84 7.06
C ALA A 30 4.18 5.45 6.41
N GLU A 31 3.33 4.57 6.94
CA GLU A 31 3.12 3.25 6.34
C GLU A 31 2.52 3.34 4.93
N ILE A 32 1.51 4.19 4.74
CA ILE A 32 0.90 4.39 3.41
C ILE A 32 1.88 5.05 2.44
N ALA A 33 2.72 5.98 2.89
CA ALA A 33 3.78 6.57 2.06
C ALA A 33 4.80 5.52 1.59
N ILE A 34 5.20 4.57 2.43
CA ILE A 34 6.09 3.47 2.04
C ILE A 34 5.43 2.60 0.95
N ILE A 35 4.13 2.33 1.09
CA ILE A 35 3.37 1.54 0.12
C ILE A 35 3.25 2.28 -1.22
N GLU A 36 3.02 3.60 -1.19
CA GLU A 36 2.99 4.45 -2.38
C GLU A 36 4.34 4.42 -3.12
N CYS A 37 5.44 4.61 -2.38
CA CYS A 37 6.78 4.55 -2.97
C CYS A 37 7.10 3.17 -3.57
N ARG A 38 6.64 2.08 -2.93
CA ARG A 38 6.76 0.73 -3.49
C ARG A 38 5.94 0.58 -4.77
N ALA A 39 4.75 1.16 -4.83
CA ALA A 39 3.89 1.13 -6.01
C ALA A 39 4.52 1.90 -7.18
N GLU A 40 5.12 3.05 -6.90
CA GLU A 40 5.85 3.85 -7.89
C GLU A 40 7.06 3.08 -8.45
N LYS A 41 7.91 2.53 -7.59
CA LYS A 41 9.06 1.71 -8.02
C LYS A 41 8.63 0.50 -8.87
N LEU A 42 7.53 -0.15 -8.49
CA LEU A 42 7.03 -1.31 -9.22
C LEU A 42 6.47 -0.93 -10.58
N LYS A 43 5.77 0.21 -10.67
CA LYS A 43 5.30 0.80 -11.93
C LYS A 43 6.49 1.11 -12.85
N ASP A 44 7.52 1.76 -12.34
CA ASP A 44 8.71 2.11 -13.13
C ASP A 44 9.45 0.86 -13.62
N HIS A 45 9.56 -0.16 -12.77
CA HIS A 45 10.17 -1.42 -13.16
C HIS A 45 9.38 -2.13 -14.27
N ARG A 46 8.04 -2.12 -14.20
CA ARG A 46 7.18 -2.69 -15.24
C ARG A 46 7.35 -1.96 -16.58
N PHE A 47 7.44 -0.63 -16.58
CA PHE A 47 7.68 0.12 -17.80
C PHE A 47 9.06 -0.17 -18.38
N ALA A 48 10.11 -0.15 -17.55
CA ALA A 48 11.46 -0.47 -17.99
C ALA A 48 11.56 -1.89 -18.58
N LEU A 49 10.87 -2.88 -17.99
CA LEU A 49 10.81 -4.23 -18.53
C LEU A 49 10.06 -4.28 -19.87
N ALA A 50 8.92 -3.60 -19.98
CA ALA A 50 8.14 -3.53 -21.22
C ALA A 50 8.97 -2.93 -22.37
N ASP A 51 9.71 -1.86 -22.09
CA ASP A 51 10.59 -1.22 -23.09
C ASP A 51 11.72 -2.16 -23.52
N LYS A 52 12.36 -2.87 -22.57
CA LYS A 52 13.39 -3.87 -22.88
C LYS A 52 12.86 -5.02 -23.73
N MET A 53 11.67 -5.53 -23.40
CA MET A 53 11.03 -6.61 -24.15
C MET A 53 10.71 -6.16 -25.57
N ARG A 54 10.13 -4.96 -25.73
CA ARG A 54 9.82 -4.39 -27.04
C ARG A 54 11.07 -4.23 -27.89
N PHE A 55 12.12 -3.61 -27.34
CA PHE A 55 13.40 -3.46 -28.03
C PHE A 55 13.97 -4.80 -28.53
N LYS A 56 13.89 -5.85 -27.71
CA LYS A 56 14.36 -7.19 -28.10
C LYS A 56 13.48 -7.83 -29.17
N GLN A 57 12.16 -7.68 -29.07
CA GLN A 57 11.23 -8.16 -30.09
C GLN A 57 11.50 -7.49 -31.44
N ASP A 58 11.65 -6.16 -31.45
CA ASP A 58 11.98 -5.39 -32.64
C ASP A 58 13.34 -5.84 -33.22
N THR A 59 14.34 -6.08 -32.37
CA THR A 59 15.66 -6.59 -32.80
C THR A 59 15.58 -7.97 -33.45
N ILE A 60 14.75 -8.89 -32.95
CA ILE A 60 14.55 -10.22 -33.56
C ILE A 60 13.91 -10.10 -34.94
N LEU A 61 12.96 -9.18 -35.11
CA LEU A 61 12.29 -8.94 -36.39
C LEU A 61 13.26 -8.37 -37.43
N GLU A 62 14.24 -7.57 -37.00
CA GLU A 62 15.22 -6.92 -37.89
C GLU A 62 16.46 -7.78 -38.18
N LYS A 63 16.88 -8.69 -37.28
CA LYS A 63 18.14 -9.47 -37.41
C LYS A 63 17.93 -10.98 -37.48
N SER A 64 18.51 -11.63 -38.49
CA SER A 64 18.33 -13.08 -38.73
C SER A 64 19.31 -14.02 -38.04
N LYS A 65 20.39 -13.53 -37.40
CA LYS A 65 21.53 -14.39 -37.00
C LYS A 65 21.66 -14.79 -35.52
N ASP A 66 21.01 -14.09 -34.58
CA ASP A 66 21.06 -14.41 -33.13
C ASP A 66 19.68 -14.63 -32.49
N THR A 67 18.74 -15.18 -33.25
CA THR A 67 17.33 -15.30 -32.84
C THR A 67 17.12 -16.19 -31.62
N MET A 68 17.95 -17.23 -31.42
CA MET A 68 17.78 -18.16 -30.29
C MET A 68 18.19 -17.55 -28.94
N GLU A 69 19.31 -16.81 -28.88
CA GLU A 69 19.73 -16.14 -27.64
C GLU A 69 18.73 -15.05 -27.26
N LEU A 70 18.31 -14.22 -28.22
CA LEU A 70 17.31 -13.19 -28.01
C LEU A 70 15.96 -13.77 -27.58
N HIS A 71 15.57 -14.92 -28.14
CA HIS A 71 14.37 -15.64 -27.74
C HIS A 71 14.45 -16.13 -26.28
N ASN A 72 15.58 -16.73 -25.88
CA ASN A 72 15.77 -17.17 -24.49
C ASN A 72 15.70 -15.99 -23.50
N GLN A 73 16.29 -14.85 -23.86
CA GLN A 73 16.20 -13.63 -23.06
C GLN A 73 14.75 -13.12 -22.93
N LEU A 74 13.95 -13.20 -24.01
CA LEU A 74 12.52 -12.86 -23.94
C LEU A 74 11.72 -13.80 -23.05
N VAL A 75 12.04 -15.10 -23.05
CA VAL A 75 11.40 -16.08 -22.15
C VAL A 75 11.66 -15.73 -20.68
N GLU A 76 12.90 -15.37 -20.33
CA GLU A 76 13.22 -14.93 -18.97
C GLU A 76 12.52 -13.61 -18.60
N MET A 77 12.45 -12.65 -19.52
CA MET A 77 11.71 -11.41 -19.30
C MET A 77 10.21 -11.64 -19.13
N GLU A 78 9.61 -12.62 -19.82
CA GLU A 78 8.20 -12.97 -19.62
C GLU A 78 7.97 -13.56 -18.23
N LYS A 79 8.90 -14.38 -17.70
CA LYS A 79 8.84 -14.84 -16.31
C LYS A 79 8.91 -13.67 -15.33
N GLU A 80 9.84 -12.74 -15.54
CA GLU A 80 9.97 -11.53 -14.71
C GLU A 80 8.69 -10.68 -14.76
N LYS A 81 8.09 -10.52 -15.94
CA LYS A 81 6.81 -9.81 -16.11
C LYS A 81 5.69 -10.45 -15.28
N GLN A 82 5.60 -11.78 -15.25
CA GLN A 82 4.61 -12.48 -14.41
C GLN A 82 4.85 -12.20 -12.92
N VAL A 83 6.11 -12.22 -12.47
CA VAL A 83 6.46 -11.86 -11.08
C VAL A 83 6.05 -10.44 -10.75
N LEU A 84 6.37 -9.46 -11.61
CA LEU A 84 6.00 -8.05 -11.40
C LEU A 84 4.48 -7.84 -11.42
N LEU A 85 3.76 -8.60 -12.25
CA LEU A 85 2.29 -8.57 -12.27
C LEU A 85 1.72 -9.08 -10.95
N THR A 86 2.17 -10.24 -10.46
CA THR A 86 1.75 -10.78 -9.16
C THR A 86 2.03 -9.81 -8.02
N GLN A 87 3.23 -9.23 -7.99
CA GLN A 87 3.58 -8.22 -6.98
C GLN A 87 2.69 -6.99 -7.06
N SER A 88 2.30 -6.57 -8.27
CA SER A 88 1.42 -5.41 -8.47
C SER A 88 0.02 -5.68 -7.93
N LEU A 89 -0.53 -6.87 -8.21
CA LEU A 89 -1.84 -7.28 -7.73
C LEU A 89 -1.87 -7.36 -6.20
N GLN A 90 -0.88 -8.04 -5.61
CA GLN A 90 -0.74 -8.13 -4.15
C GLN A 90 -0.63 -6.75 -3.49
N LEU A 91 0.12 -5.83 -4.09
CA LEU A 91 0.26 -4.48 -3.58
C LEU A 91 -1.04 -3.69 -3.70
N ALA A 92 -1.78 -3.83 -4.81
CA ALA A 92 -3.08 -3.20 -5.00
C ALA A 92 -4.10 -3.71 -3.96
N ASP A 93 -4.13 -5.01 -3.69
CA ASP A 93 -4.97 -5.60 -2.65
C ASP A 93 -4.60 -5.07 -1.25
N THR A 94 -3.29 -4.95 -0.97
CA THR A 94 -2.80 -4.38 0.30
C THR A 94 -3.22 -2.92 0.47
N ILE A 95 -3.07 -2.11 -0.59
CA ILE A 95 -3.51 -0.70 -0.60
C ILE A 95 -5.01 -0.64 -0.32
N LYS A 96 -5.80 -1.44 -1.05
CA LYS A 96 -7.26 -1.47 -0.90
C LYS A 96 -7.66 -1.80 0.53
N GLN A 97 -7.14 -2.89 1.08
CA GLN A 97 -7.46 -3.32 2.46
C GLN A 97 -7.10 -2.26 3.49
N LYS A 98 -5.92 -1.64 3.37
CA LYS A 98 -5.50 -0.59 4.30
C LYS A 98 -6.34 0.68 4.16
N MET A 99 -6.68 1.09 2.94
CA MET A 99 -7.53 2.26 2.73
C MET A 99 -8.95 2.01 3.24
N GLU A 100 -9.53 0.84 2.99
CA GLU A 100 -10.84 0.46 3.54
C GLU A 100 -10.83 0.47 5.07
N PHE A 101 -9.78 -0.08 5.69
CA PHE A 101 -9.60 -0.03 7.14
C PHE A 101 -9.48 1.41 7.67
N LEU A 102 -8.65 2.25 7.05
CA LEU A 102 -8.48 3.65 7.44
C LEU A 102 -9.79 4.44 7.33
N MET A 103 -10.49 4.31 6.20
CA MET A 103 -11.75 4.99 5.93
C MET A 103 -12.84 4.58 6.92
N THR A 104 -12.91 3.30 7.28
CA THR A 104 -13.95 2.77 8.17
C THR A 104 -13.70 3.13 9.63
N ASN A 105 -12.45 3.07 10.09
CA ASN A 105 -12.14 3.16 11.52
C ASN A 105 -11.66 4.55 11.96
N TYR A 106 -11.01 5.31 11.09
CA TYR A 106 -10.31 6.52 11.49
C TYR A 106 -10.68 7.77 10.70
N LEU A 107 -10.88 7.67 9.39
CA LEU A 107 -11.19 8.81 8.52
C LEU A 107 -12.71 9.06 8.41
N THR A 108 -13.41 8.96 9.54
CA THR A 108 -14.88 9.03 9.62
C THR A 108 -15.45 10.43 9.40
N ASN A 109 -14.61 11.47 9.40
CA ASN A 109 -15.01 12.84 9.15
C ASN A 109 -13.91 13.64 8.44
N LYS A 110 -14.29 14.78 7.87
CA LYS A 110 -13.39 15.59 7.03
C LYS A 110 -12.19 16.15 7.79
N LYS A 111 -12.32 16.43 9.09
CA LYS A 111 -11.20 16.93 9.90
C LYS A 111 -10.09 15.88 9.99
N ARG A 112 -10.44 14.65 10.37
CA ARG A 112 -9.49 13.52 10.46
C ARG A 112 -8.89 13.16 9.11
N GLU A 113 -9.69 13.21 8.05
CA GLU A 113 -9.21 13.03 6.68
C GLU A 113 -8.15 14.07 6.31
N ASN A 114 -8.40 15.35 6.62
CA ASN A 114 -7.46 16.43 6.34
C ASN A 114 -6.16 16.29 7.16
N GLU A 115 -6.26 15.93 8.45
CA GLU A 115 -5.10 15.68 9.31
C GLU A 115 -4.23 14.53 8.76
N PHE A 116 -4.85 13.40 8.42
CA PHE A 116 -4.15 12.28 7.79
C PHE A 116 -3.50 12.67 6.46
N ASN A 117 -4.23 13.37 5.59
CA ASN A 117 -3.72 13.82 4.29
C ASN A 117 -2.53 14.78 4.42
N GLN A 118 -2.48 15.60 5.47
CA GLN A 118 -1.35 16.46 5.73
C GLN A 118 -0.10 15.63 6.07
N PHE A 119 -0.21 14.69 7.02
CA PHE A 119 0.91 13.80 7.36
C PHE A 119 1.34 12.95 6.17
N LEU A 120 0.40 12.44 5.37
CA LEU A 120 0.71 11.65 4.18
C LEU A 120 1.51 12.46 3.16
N LYS A 121 1.16 13.72 2.91
CA LYS A 121 1.92 14.59 2.01
C LYS A 121 3.34 14.85 2.52
N GLU A 122 3.50 15.06 3.82
CA GLU A 122 4.81 15.24 4.46
C GLU A 122 5.69 13.99 4.29
N GLU A 123 5.16 12.81 4.57
CA GLU A 123 5.90 11.54 4.48
C GLU A 123 6.23 11.16 3.03
N ILE A 124 5.31 11.38 2.06
CA ILE A 124 5.60 11.17 0.63
C ILE A 124 6.73 12.08 0.17
N LYS A 125 6.71 13.36 0.54
CA LYS A 125 7.76 14.30 0.16
C LYS A 125 9.12 13.84 0.72
N LYS A 126 9.16 13.48 2.00
CA LYS A 126 10.37 12.97 2.65
C LYS A 126 10.95 11.73 1.96
N ASN A 127 10.11 10.83 1.47
CA ASN A 127 10.58 9.63 0.77
C ASN A 127 11.03 9.89 -0.67
N LYS A 128 10.63 11.01 -1.28
CA LYS A 128 11.10 11.43 -2.62
C LYS A 128 12.42 12.18 -2.59
N ASP A 129 12.72 12.84 -1.46
CA ASP A 129 13.97 13.59 -1.26
C ASP A 129 15.15 12.73 -0.76
N ASN A 130 14.92 11.43 -0.47
CA ASN A 130 15.93 10.43 -0.06
C ASN A 130 16.23 9.43 -1.18
#